data_AF-A0AAN7Z8R9-F1
#
_entry.id   AF-A0AAN7Z8R9-F1
#
_cell.length_a   1.000
_cell.length_b   1.000
_cell.length_c   1.000
_cell.angle_alpha   90.00
_cell.angle_beta   90.00
_cell.angle_gamma   90.00
#
_symmetry.space_group_name_H-M   'P 1'
#
loop_
_entity.id
_entity.type
_entity.pdbx_description
1 polymer ?
#
loop_
_entity_poly.entity_id
_entity_poly.type
_entity_poly.pdbx_seq_one_letter_code
_entity_poly.pdbx_strand_id
1 'polypeptide(L)'
;MRETLGLMFLACLARQSDNIPFAERMESLWKEYEERDSFISKVVHQIDKLDALQQAFIYTLQYPHLNFDDFRCHREEIIDPWLTLQADEVLRKWDAVDSRRKSDMVIVFVIGGPGVGKGTQCVLAAEEFNFQHVSVGDLLRTEQSSPGSIFRDFISESIRKSVTVPATLTMTLLEKKLQSVQAQGKAMILLDGFPRSVEQLKTFEEQVRIRGLHYRAI
;
A
#
# COMPACT_ATOMS: atom_id res chain seq x y z
N MET A 1 30.01 18.16 -13.29
CA MET A 1 30.51 17.77 -14.64
C MET A 1 29.38 17.33 -15.56
N ARG A 2 28.36 16.60 -15.07
CA ARG A 2 27.15 16.28 -15.87
C ARG A 2 26.19 17.47 -16.03
N GLU A 3 25.95 18.28 -14.99
CA GLU A 3 25.05 19.44 -15.13
C GLU A 3 25.63 20.51 -16.06
N THR A 4 26.94 20.73 -16.01
CA THR A 4 27.65 21.70 -16.85
C THR A 4 27.42 21.45 -18.34
N LEU A 5 27.46 20.18 -18.78
CA LEU A 5 27.17 19.80 -20.16
C LEU A 5 25.69 20.04 -20.53
N GLY A 6 24.77 19.79 -19.59
CA GLY A 6 23.35 20.08 -19.77
C GLY A 6 23.07 21.57 -19.95
N LEU A 7 23.70 22.42 -19.13
CA LEU A 7 23.61 23.88 -19.23
C LEU A 7 24.21 24.40 -20.53
N MET A 8 25.35 23.85 -20.96
CA MET A 8 25.94 24.19 -22.26
C MET A 8 24.99 23.85 -23.41
N PHE A 9 24.32 22.69 -23.35
CA PHE A 9 23.32 22.31 -24.35
C PHE A 9 22.12 23.28 -24.37
N LEU A 10 21.56 23.60 -23.20
CA LEU A 10 20.45 24.57 -23.08
C LEU A 10 20.84 25.96 -23.57
N ALA A 11 22.08 26.42 -23.28
CA ALA A 11 22.59 27.68 -23.78
C ALA A 11 22.70 27.67 -25.32
N CYS A 12 23.10 26.56 -25.94
CA CYS A 12 23.09 26.42 -27.39
C CYS A 12 21.67 26.52 -27.98
N LEU A 13 20.68 25.87 -27.37
CA LEU A 13 19.27 25.97 -27.80
C LEU A 13 18.72 27.39 -27.67
N ALA A 14 19.05 28.08 -26.58
CA ALA A 14 18.66 29.48 -26.38
C ALA A 14 19.25 30.41 -27.46
N ARG A 15 20.53 30.21 -27.86
CA ARG A 15 21.14 30.96 -28.97
C ARG A 15 20.47 30.68 -30.31
N GLN A 16 20.11 29.42 -30.58
CA GLN A 16 19.40 29.04 -31.80
C GLN A 16 18.02 29.72 -31.92
N SER A 17 17.42 30.08 -30.78
CA SER A 17 16.12 30.74 -30.69
C SER A 17 16.23 32.26 -30.57
N ASP A 18 17.38 32.83 -30.95
CA ASP A 18 17.73 34.27 -30.87
C ASP A 18 17.70 34.87 -29.44
N ASN A 19 17.70 34.05 -28.38
CA ASN A 19 17.76 34.52 -26.99
C ASN A 19 19.20 34.49 -26.44
N ILE A 20 20.09 35.22 -27.12
CA ILE A 20 21.51 35.32 -26.79
C ILE A 20 21.74 35.86 -25.36
N PRO A 21 21.05 36.92 -24.88
CA PRO A 21 21.29 37.47 -23.55
C PRO A 21 20.99 36.46 -22.42
N PHE A 22 20.00 35.60 -22.60
CA PHE A 22 19.70 34.54 -21.64
C PHE A 22 20.76 33.44 -21.66
N ALA A 23 21.18 33.02 -22.87
CA ALA A 23 22.22 32.01 -23.04
C ALA A 23 23.55 32.39 -22.37
N GLU A 24 23.94 33.67 -22.44
CA GLU A 24 25.16 34.18 -21.80
C GLU A 24 25.08 34.24 -20.28
N ARG A 25 23.88 34.40 -19.71
CA ARG A 25 23.67 34.49 -18.26
C ARG A 25 23.46 33.13 -17.59
N MET A 26 23.14 32.09 -18.35
CA MET A 26 22.69 30.79 -17.83
C MET A 26 23.68 30.17 -16.83
N GLU A 27 24.99 30.22 -17.12
CA GLU A 27 26.02 29.68 -16.22
C GLU A 27 26.10 30.47 -14.91
N SER A 28 26.05 31.81 -14.96
CA SER A 28 26.04 32.65 -13.76
C SER A 28 24.79 32.44 -12.90
N LEU A 29 23.62 32.27 -13.53
CA LEU A 29 22.36 32.02 -12.81
C LEU A 29 22.37 30.64 -12.15
N TRP A 30 22.91 29.63 -12.82
CA TRP A 30 23.08 28.30 -12.22
C TRP A 30 24.04 28.35 -11.03
N LYS A 31 25.15 29.06 -11.17
CA LYS A 31 26.10 29.24 -10.06
C LYS A 31 25.45 29.94 -8.86
N GLU A 32 24.70 31.01 -9.10
CA GLU A 32 23.94 31.72 -8.05
C GLU A 32 22.95 30.78 -7.35
N TYR A 33 22.24 29.93 -8.11
CA TYR A 33 21.33 28.93 -7.58
C TYR A 33 22.03 27.91 -6.67
N GLU A 34 23.13 27.31 -7.15
CA GLU A 34 23.90 26.30 -6.41
C GLU A 34 24.56 26.87 -5.15
N GLU A 35 25.11 28.08 -5.23
CA GLU A 35 25.78 28.74 -4.10
C GLU A 35 24.78 29.33 -3.09
N ARG A 36 23.50 29.47 -3.47
CA ARG A 36 22.44 30.06 -2.66
C ARG A 36 22.82 31.44 -2.15
N ASP A 37 23.44 32.25 -3.00
CA ASP A 37 24.05 33.52 -2.61
C ASP A 37 22.99 34.61 -2.36
N SER A 38 22.01 34.69 -3.25
CA SER A 38 20.92 35.66 -3.18
C SER A 38 19.72 35.19 -2.34
N PHE A 39 18.86 36.14 -1.97
CA PHE A 39 17.56 35.80 -1.39
C PHE A 39 16.71 34.94 -2.34
N ILE A 40 16.70 35.29 -3.64
CA ILE A 40 15.92 34.57 -4.64
C ILE A 40 16.44 33.14 -4.81
N SER A 41 17.75 32.92 -4.94
CA SER A 41 18.32 31.57 -5.06
C SER A 41 18.00 30.70 -3.83
N LYS A 42 18.06 31.27 -2.62
CA LYS A 42 17.65 30.56 -1.39
C LYS A 42 16.17 30.15 -1.41
N VAL A 43 15.28 30.99 -1.92
CA VAL A 43 13.84 30.69 -2.03
C VAL A 43 13.60 29.65 -3.14
N VAL A 44 14.19 29.85 -4.32
CA VAL A 44 14.05 28.93 -5.45
C VAL A 44 14.57 27.55 -5.10
N HIS A 45 15.68 27.45 -4.36
CA HIS A 45 16.20 26.18 -3.88
C HIS A 45 15.19 25.45 -2.98
N GLN A 46 14.52 26.16 -2.06
CA GLN A 46 13.49 25.55 -1.22
C GLN A 46 12.25 25.13 -2.02
N ILE A 47 11.88 25.89 -3.06
CA ILE A 47 10.79 25.51 -3.98
C ILE A 47 11.14 24.23 -4.73
N ASP A 48 12.36 24.10 -5.25
CA ASP A 48 12.84 22.88 -5.91
C ASP A 48 12.76 21.66 -4.98
N LYS A 49 13.11 21.82 -3.70
CA LYS A 49 12.96 20.76 -2.68
C LYS A 49 11.50 20.39 -2.42
N LEU A 50 10.60 21.37 -2.38
CA LEU A 50 9.17 21.11 -2.24
C LEU A 50 8.62 20.36 -3.46
N ASP A 51 9.03 20.75 -4.67
CA ASP A 51 8.61 20.09 -5.91
C ASP A 51 9.14 18.66 -5.98
N ALA A 52 10.41 18.42 -5.62
CA ALA A 52 10.99 17.09 -5.53
C ALA A 52 10.20 16.20 -4.53
N LEU A 53 9.85 16.75 -3.36
CA LEU A 53 9.05 16.05 -2.36
C LEU A 53 7.63 15.71 -2.88
N GLN A 54 6.97 16.67 -3.57
CA GLN A 54 5.66 16.45 -4.17
C GLN A 54 5.69 15.39 -5.27
N GLN A 55 6.70 15.43 -6.15
CA GLN A 55 6.86 14.44 -7.22
C GLN A 55 7.12 13.05 -6.65
N ALA A 56 7.98 12.94 -5.64
CA ALA A 56 8.24 11.67 -4.97
C ALA A 56 6.95 11.06 -4.34
N PHE A 57 6.10 11.90 -3.74
CA PHE A 57 4.79 11.46 -3.27
C PHE A 57 3.89 10.97 -4.42
N ILE A 58 3.80 11.71 -5.52
CA ILE A 58 3.00 11.30 -6.71
C ILE A 58 3.52 9.97 -7.26
N TYR A 59 4.83 9.80 -7.38
CA TYR A 59 5.45 8.57 -7.88
C TYR A 59 5.23 7.41 -6.94
N THR A 60 5.20 7.65 -5.63
CA THR A 60 4.80 6.62 -4.66
C THR A 60 3.40 6.08 -4.96
N LEU A 61 2.46 6.93 -5.39
CA LEU A 61 1.12 6.50 -5.79
C LEU A 61 1.11 5.75 -7.13
N GLN A 62 1.86 6.24 -8.13
CA GLN A 62 1.88 5.68 -9.48
C GLN A 62 2.67 4.38 -9.59
N TYR A 63 3.75 4.24 -8.82
CA TYR A 63 4.67 3.11 -8.87
C TYR A 63 4.87 2.50 -7.48
N PRO A 64 3.88 1.78 -6.92
CA PRO A 64 3.91 1.29 -5.53
C PRO A 64 5.03 0.30 -5.18
N HIS A 65 5.76 -0.21 -6.18
CA HIS A 65 6.85 -1.17 -6.03
C HIS A 65 8.23 -0.51 -5.93
N LEU A 66 8.31 0.81 -6.18
CA LEU A 66 9.53 1.59 -6.02
C LEU A 66 9.52 2.33 -4.67
N ASN A 67 10.70 2.55 -4.11
CA ASN A 67 10.88 3.27 -2.85
C ASN A 67 11.38 4.69 -3.14
N PHE A 68 10.68 5.69 -2.58
CA PHE A 68 11.00 7.11 -2.70
C PHE A 68 11.19 7.79 -1.33
N ASP A 69 11.29 7.02 -0.24
CA ASP A 69 11.37 7.58 1.13
C ASP A 69 12.61 8.47 1.32
N ASP A 70 13.68 8.26 0.57
CA ASP A 70 14.88 9.09 0.61
C ASP A 70 14.58 10.57 0.29
N PHE A 71 13.51 10.89 -0.44
CA PHE A 71 13.10 12.26 -0.75
C PHE A 71 12.44 12.98 0.43
N ARG A 72 12.00 12.26 1.47
CA ARG A 72 11.39 12.87 2.66
C ARG A 72 12.37 13.79 3.39
N CYS A 73 13.69 13.56 3.28
CA CYS A 73 14.72 14.39 3.90
C CYS A 73 14.73 15.84 3.37
N HIS A 74 14.23 16.10 2.16
CA HIS A 74 14.16 17.45 1.59
C HIS A 74 13.31 18.41 2.43
N ARG A 75 12.42 17.88 3.28
CA ARG A 75 11.68 18.69 4.25
C ARG A 75 12.61 19.50 5.17
N GLU A 76 13.78 18.96 5.54
CA GLU A 76 14.74 19.61 6.42
C GLU A 76 15.43 20.81 5.75
N GLU A 77 15.47 20.83 4.42
CA GLU A 77 16.05 21.90 3.62
C GLU A 77 15.07 23.08 3.40
N ILE A 78 13.80 22.91 3.78
CA ILE A 78 12.73 23.92 3.63
C ILE A 78 12.51 24.64 4.97
N ILE A 79 12.78 25.94 4.99
CA ILE A 79 12.81 26.78 6.20
C ILE A 79 11.75 27.89 6.14
N ASP A 80 11.42 28.38 4.93
CA ASP A 80 10.39 29.40 4.75
C ASP A 80 9.06 28.93 5.37
N PRO A 81 8.37 29.79 6.17
CA PRO A 81 7.17 29.38 6.88
C PRO A 81 6.04 28.88 5.97
N TRP A 82 5.85 29.49 4.80
CA TRP A 82 4.79 29.10 3.89
C TRP A 82 5.14 27.78 3.19
N LEU A 83 6.37 27.64 2.69
CA LEU A 83 6.83 26.40 2.04
C LEU A 83 6.85 25.23 3.03
N THR A 84 7.21 25.48 4.28
CA THR A 84 7.17 24.50 5.37
C THR A 84 5.77 23.90 5.53
N LEU A 85 4.73 24.74 5.58
CA LEU A 85 3.35 24.27 5.69
C LEU A 85 2.94 23.42 4.49
N GLN A 86 3.40 23.77 3.28
CA GLN A 86 3.12 22.96 2.08
C GLN A 86 3.82 21.60 2.15
N ALA A 87 5.09 21.57 2.56
CA ALA A 87 5.87 20.34 2.67
C ALA A 87 5.30 19.40 3.74
N ASP A 88 4.89 19.95 4.90
CA ASP A 88 4.24 19.20 5.97
C ASP A 88 2.91 18.58 5.52
N GLU A 89 2.11 19.31 4.73
CA GLU A 89 0.87 18.77 4.17
C GLU A 89 1.12 17.62 3.17
N VAL A 90 2.22 17.67 2.40
CA VAL A 90 2.63 16.57 1.51
C VAL A 90 3.02 15.34 2.33
N LEU A 91 3.87 15.50 3.35
CA LEU A 91 4.28 14.39 4.22
C LEU A 91 3.08 13.79 4.97
N ARG A 92 2.15 14.61 5.45
CA ARG A 92 0.92 14.13 6.10
C ARG A 92 0.09 13.26 5.16
N LYS A 93 -0.04 13.64 3.89
CA LYS A 93 -0.72 12.82 2.87
C LYS A 93 0.05 11.53 2.58
N TRP A 94 1.37 11.60 2.52
CA TRP A 94 2.24 10.45 2.33
C TRP A 94 2.10 9.43 3.47
N ASP A 95 2.16 9.88 4.72
CA ASP A 95 1.98 9.03 5.90
C ASP A 95 0.59 8.40 5.96
N ALA A 96 -0.45 9.13 5.53
CA ALA A 96 -1.80 8.58 5.40
C ALA A 96 -1.89 7.46 4.34
N VAL A 97 -1.07 7.51 3.30
CA VAL A 97 -1.00 6.46 2.27
C VAL A 97 -0.20 5.27 2.79
N ASP A 98 0.93 5.50 3.45
CA ASP A 98 1.76 4.42 4.00
C ASP A 98 1.07 3.68 5.13
N SER A 99 0.34 4.39 5.99
CA SER A 99 -0.49 3.78 7.04
C SER A 99 -1.61 2.92 6.45
N ARG A 100 -2.26 3.38 5.36
CA ARG A 100 -3.21 2.55 4.60
C ARG A 100 -2.51 1.30 4.05
N ARG A 101 -1.42 1.44 3.30
CA ARG A 101 -0.67 0.30 2.74
C ARG A 101 -0.19 -0.70 3.77
N LYS A 102 0.26 -0.25 4.94
CA LYS A 102 0.65 -1.13 6.06
C LYS A 102 -0.54 -1.81 6.72
N SER A 103 -1.73 -1.23 6.61
CA SER A 103 -2.99 -1.82 7.06
C SER A 103 -3.64 -2.76 6.04
N ASP A 104 -3.20 -2.73 4.78
CA ASP A 104 -3.73 -3.56 3.69
C ASP A 104 -3.26 -5.00 3.87
N MET A 105 -4.16 -5.84 4.35
CA MET A 105 -3.92 -7.27 4.49
C MET A 105 -4.03 -7.94 3.12
N VAL A 106 -2.99 -8.62 2.65
CA VAL A 106 -3.05 -9.40 1.41
C VAL A 106 -3.76 -10.72 1.71
N ILE A 107 -4.82 -11.02 0.96
CA ILE A 107 -5.58 -12.27 1.11
C ILE A 107 -5.41 -13.07 -0.18
N VAL A 108 -4.78 -14.23 -0.07
CA VAL A 108 -4.63 -15.18 -1.18
C VAL A 108 -5.69 -16.26 -1.03
N PHE A 109 -6.56 -16.39 -2.02
CA PHE A 109 -7.57 -17.44 -2.03
C PHE A 109 -6.98 -18.74 -2.55
N VAL A 110 -6.95 -19.78 -1.70
CA VAL A 110 -6.38 -21.07 -2.09
C VAL A 110 -7.50 -21.99 -2.56
N ILE A 111 -7.68 -22.04 -3.88
CA ILE A 111 -8.78 -22.74 -4.55
C ILE A 111 -8.29 -24.07 -5.16
N GLY A 112 -9.12 -25.10 -5.09
CA GLY A 112 -8.89 -26.39 -5.74
C GLY A 112 -9.77 -27.49 -5.18
N GLY A 113 -9.83 -28.63 -5.88
CA GLY A 113 -10.68 -29.76 -5.50
C GLY A 113 -10.38 -30.33 -4.10
N PRO A 114 -11.29 -31.11 -3.50
CA PRO A 114 -11.01 -31.84 -2.27
C PRO A 114 -9.86 -32.83 -2.48
N GLY A 115 -9.00 -33.01 -1.48
CA GLY A 115 -7.91 -34.00 -1.52
C GLY A 115 -6.62 -33.58 -2.26
N VAL A 116 -6.58 -32.42 -2.93
CA VAL A 116 -5.38 -31.96 -3.68
C VAL A 116 -4.25 -31.40 -2.80
N GLY A 117 -4.38 -31.48 -1.47
CA GLY A 117 -3.32 -31.07 -0.54
C GLY A 117 -3.21 -29.58 -0.22
N LYS A 118 -4.23 -28.75 -0.54
CA LYS A 118 -4.23 -27.30 -0.29
C LYS A 118 -3.88 -26.95 1.16
N GLY A 119 -4.60 -27.53 2.13
CA GLY A 119 -4.37 -27.28 3.54
C GLY A 119 -2.93 -27.62 3.97
N THR A 120 -2.36 -28.72 3.46
CA THR A 120 -0.95 -29.07 3.70
C THR A 120 -0.01 -27.99 3.16
N GLN A 121 -0.22 -27.53 1.92
CA GLN A 121 0.60 -26.47 1.32
C GLN A 121 0.43 -25.12 2.04
N CYS A 122 -0.79 -24.78 2.47
CA CYS A 122 -1.04 -23.57 3.25
C CYS A 122 -0.32 -23.57 4.60
N VAL A 123 -0.29 -24.71 5.29
CA VAL A 123 0.44 -24.85 6.56
C VAL A 123 1.94 -24.64 6.33
N LEU A 124 2.52 -25.35 5.35
CA LEU A 124 3.94 -25.23 5.01
C LEU A 124 4.32 -23.79 4.62
N ALA A 125 3.54 -23.16 3.74
CA ALA A 125 3.79 -21.78 3.32
C ALA A 125 3.59 -20.76 4.46
N ALA A 126 2.64 -21.00 5.38
CA ALA A 126 2.46 -20.13 6.54
C ALA A 126 3.66 -20.20 7.50
N GLU A 127 4.24 -21.38 7.68
CA GLU A 127 5.45 -21.58 8.49
C GLU A 127 6.68 -20.96 7.82
N GLU A 128 6.88 -21.20 6.52
CA GLU A 128 8.07 -20.73 5.79
C GLU A 128 8.09 -19.22 5.58
N PHE A 129 6.95 -18.62 5.21
CA PHE A 129 6.86 -17.21 4.83
C PHE A 129 6.21 -16.32 5.89
N ASN A 130 5.99 -16.84 7.10
CA ASN A 130 5.36 -16.12 8.21
C ASN A 130 3.94 -15.62 7.89
N PHE A 131 3.23 -16.27 6.96
CA PHE A 131 1.83 -15.95 6.66
C PHE A 131 0.88 -16.49 7.73
N GLN A 132 -0.36 -16.04 7.69
CA GLN A 132 -1.43 -16.65 8.48
C GLN A 132 -2.25 -17.59 7.60
N HIS A 133 -2.27 -18.88 7.93
CA HIS A 133 -3.25 -19.79 7.35
C HIS A 133 -4.60 -19.62 8.06
N VAL A 134 -5.67 -19.45 7.26
CA VAL A 134 -7.06 -19.43 7.72
C VAL A 134 -7.84 -20.45 6.88
N SER A 135 -8.38 -21.48 7.53
CA SER A 135 -9.21 -22.50 6.88
C SER A 135 -10.66 -22.30 7.33
N VAL A 136 -11.57 -22.11 6.37
CA VAL A 136 -13.01 -21.97 6.69
C VAL A 136 -13.56 -23.24 7.34
N GLY A 137 -13.05 -24.41 6.96
CA GLY A 137 -13.43 -25.67 7.60
C GLY A 137 -13.07 -25.70 9.08
N ASP A 138 -11.90 -25.19 9.45
CA ASP A 138 -11.45 -25.12 10.84
C ASP A 138 -12.20 -24.05 11.64
N LEU A 139 -12.53 -22.92 11.03
CA LEU A 139 -13.39 -21.91 11.66
C LEU A 139 -14.75 -22.50 12.03
N LEU A 140 -15.37 -23.26 11.12
CA LEU A 140 -16.65 -23.92 11.38
C LEU A 140 -16.52 -25.00 12.46
N ARG A 141 -15.49 -25.85 12.42
CA ARG A 141 -15.24 -26.86 13.48
C ARG A 141 -14.98 -26.23 14.85
N THR A 142 -14.27 -25.11 14.88
CA THR A 142 -14.01 -24.36 16.12
C THR A 142 -15.31 -23.79 16.67
N GLU A 143 -16.14 -23.17 15.82
CA GLU A 143 -17.44 -22.63 16.23
C GLU A 143 -18.38 -23.73 16.72
N GLN A 144 -18.41 -24.89 16.03
CA GLN A 144 -19.17 -26.07 16.46
C GLN A 144 -18.75 -26.53 17.87
N SER A 145 -17.45 -26.54 18.14
CA SER A 145 -16.89 -27.02 19.41
C SER A 145 -16.99 -25.98 20.53
N SER A 146 -17.20 -24.70 20.19
CA SER A 146 -17.17 -23.58 21.13
C SER A 146 -18.32 -23.64 22.14
N PRO A 147 -18.05 -23.58 23.46
CA PRO A 147 -19.09 -23.53 24.49
C PRO A 147 -20.00 -22.31 24.30
N GLY A 148 -21.31 -22.54 24.21
CA GLY A 148 -22.29 -21.46 24.07
C GLY A 148 -22.54 -20.95 22.64
N SER A 149 -21.95 -21.58 21.62
CA SER A 149 -22.30 -21.25 20.23
C SER A 149 -23.75 -21.65 19.91
N ILE A 150 -24.54 -20.67 19.46
CA ILE A 150 -25.91 -20.91 18.97
C ILE A 150 -25.93 -21.67 17.64
N PHE A 151 -24.81 -21.73 16.92
CA PHE A 151 -24.70 -22.38 15.62
C PHE A 151 -24.16 -23.82 15.72
N ARG A 152 -23.85 -24.31 16.92
CA ARG A 152 -23.25 -25.63 17.14
C ARG A 152 -23.99 -26.75 16.42
N ASP A 153 -25.28 -26.92 16.71
CA ASP A 153 -26.07 -28.03 16.17
C ASP A 153 -26.29 -27.87 14.66
N PHE A 154 -26.48 -26.63 14.21
CA PHE A 154 -26.61 -26.31 12.79
C PHE A 154 -25.35 -26.68 12.00
N ILE A 155 -24.18 -26.25 12.46
CA ILE A 155 -22.90 -26.56 11.81
C ILE A 155 -22.64 -28.06 11.82
N SER A 156 -22.89 -28.73 12.95
CA SER A 156 -22.76 -30.18 13.09
C SER A 156 -23.57 -30.93 12.03
N GLU A 157 -24.83 -30.54 11.86
CA GLU A 157 -25.73 -31.16 10.89
C GLU A 157 -25.37 -30.82 9.44
N SER A 158 -24.93 -29.58 9.16
CA SER A 158 -24.43 -29.17 7.85
C SER A 158 -23.21 -30.00 7.43
N ILE A 159 -22.24 -30.19 8.34
CA ILE A 159 -21.06 -31.02 8.09
C ILE A 159 -21.47 -32.47 7.85
N ARG A 160 -22.34 -33.04 8.70
CA ARG A 160 -22.82 -34.42 8.56
C ARG A 160 -23.51 -34.67 7.21
N LYS A 161 -24.29 -33.71 6.73
CA LYS A 161 -25.02 -33.78 5.45
C LYS A 161 -24.21 -33.28 4.25
N SER A 162 -22.96 -32.84 4.45
CA SER A 162 -22.14 -32.20 3.40
C SER A 162 -22.85 -31.02 2.71
N VAL A 163 -23.68 -30.29 3.45
CA VAL A 163 -24.41 -29.11 2.97
C VAL A 163 -23.58 -27.85 3.24
N THR A 164 -23.49 -26.97 2.25
CA THR A 164 -22.80 -25.69 2.39
C THR A 164 -23.52 -24.81 3.41
N VAL A 165 -22.77 -24.33 4.40
CA VAL A 165 -23.26 -23.34 5.37
C VAL A 165 -23.54 -21.99 4.69
N PRO A 166 -24.52 -21.21 5.17
CA PRO A 166 -24.83 -19.89 4.63
C PRO A 166 -23.59 -18.98 4.54
N ALA A 167 -23.52 -18.20 3.46
CA ALA A 167 -22.43 -17.24 3.25
C ALA A 167 -22.29 -16.27 4.44
N THR A 168 -23.42 -15.81 4.99
CA THR A 168 -23.46 -14.89 6.12
C THR A 168 -22.77 -15.43 7.38
N LEU A 169 -23.02 -16.70 7.75
CA LEU A 169 -22.35 -17.33 8.89
C LEU A 169 -20.83 -17.45 8.64
N THR A 170 -20.45 -17.90 7.45
CA THR A 170 -19.03 -18.02 7.06
C THR A 170 -18.32 -16.68 7.15
N MET A 171 -18.97 -15.61 6.66
CA MET A 171 -18.45 -14.25 6.71
C MET A 171 -18.24 -13.74 8.13
N THR A 172 -19.18 -13.95 9.04
CA THR A 172 -19.05 -13.53 10.44
C THR A 172 -17.85 -14.19 11.12
N LEU A 173 -17.64 -15.49 10.89
CA LEU A 173 -16.51 -16.22 11.47
C LEU A 173 -15.18 -15.79 10.86
N LEU A 174 -15.16 -15.61 9.54
CA LEU A 174 -13.98 -15.15 8.81
C LEU A 174 -13.57 -13.75 9.27
N GLU A 175 -14.52 -12.83 9.39
CA GLU A 175 -14.27 -11.47 9.85
C GLU A 175 -13.59 -11.43 11.23
N LYS A 176 -14.17 -12.14 12.21
CA LYS A 176 -13.59 -12.22 13.56
C LYS A 176 -12.14 -12.72 13.52
N LYS A 177 -11.85 -13.67 12.64
CA LYS A 177 -10.49 -14.18 12.44
C LYS A 177 -9.58 -13.14 11.78
N LEU A 178 -10.02 -12.47 10.71
CA LEU A 178 -9.25 -11.45 10.01
C LEU A 178 -8.87 -10.29 10.95
N GLN A 179 -9.80 -9.80 11.77
CA GLN A 179 -9.53 -8.75 12.75
C GLN A 179 -8.49 -9.19 13.79
N SER A 180 -8.61 -10.42 14.30
CA SER A 180 -7.62 -10.98 15.22
C SER A 180 -6.22 -11.08 14.60
N VAL A 181 -6.14 -11.39 13.30
CA VAL A 181 -4.87 -11.55 12.58
C VAL A 181 -4.26 -10.19 12.25
N GLN A 182 -5.09 -9.21 11.91
CA GLN A 182 -4.67 -7.83 11.70
C GLN A 182 -4.09 -7.24 12.98
N ALA A 183 -4.72 -7.47 14.13
CA ALA A 183 -4.21 -7.05 15.44
C ALA A 183 -2.86 -7.71 15.82
N GLN A 184 -2.53 -8.86 15.21
CA GLN A 184 -1.24 -9.54 15.39
C GLN A 184 -0.16 -9.04 14.41
N GLY A 185 -0.46 -8.06 13.56
CA GLY A 185 0.49 -7.48 12.61
C GLY A 185 0.85 -8.39 11.43
N LYS A 186 0.02 -9.41 11.14
CA LYS A 186 0.23 -10.29 9.98
C LYS A 186 -0.28 -9.61 8.71
N ALA A 187 0.63 -9.33 7.79
CA ALA A 187 0.30 -8.64 6.54
C ALA A 187 -0.31 -9.55 5.45
N MET A 188 -0.18 -10.88 5.57
CA MET A 188 -0.59 -11.80 4.52
C MET A 188 -1.28 -13.06 5.05
N ILE A 189 -2.40 -13.40 4.40
CA ILE A 189 -3.29 -14.50 4.77
C ILE A 189 -3.48 -15.45 3.60
N LEU A 190 -3.35 -16.75 3.88
CA LEU A 190 -3.77 -17.82 2.99
C LEU A 190 -5.15 -18.30 3.42
N LEU A 191 -6.17 -18.06 2.60
CA LEU A 191 -7.54 -18.42 2.89
C LEU A 191 -7.92 -19.71 2.13
N ASP A 192 -7.96 -20.83 2.86
CA ASP A 192 -8.34 -22.15 2.33
C ASP A 192 -9.84 -22.43 2.52
N GLY A 193 -10.45 -23.00 1.48
CA GLY A 193 -11.85 -23.44 1.49
C GLY A 193 -12.87 -22.33 1.23
N PHE A 194 -12.43 -21.17 0.73
CA PHE A 194 -13.24 -20.01 0.36
C PHE A 194 -12.62 -19.25 -0.83
N PRO A 195 -13.43 -18.64 -1.72
CA PRO A 195 -14.88 -18.78 -1.84
C PRO A 195 -15.27 -20.13 -2.47
N ARG A 196 -16.43 -20.68 -2.09
CA ARG A 196 -17.04 -21.87 -2.72
C ARG A 196 -18.13 -21.54 -3.74
N SER A 197 -18.55 -20.27 -3.80
CA SER A 197 -19.48 -19.76 -4.79
C SER A 197 -19.19 -18.28 -5.09
N VAL A 198 -19.65 -17.81 -6.25
CA VAL A 198 -19.56 -16.39 -6.62
C VAL A 198 -20.31 -15.49 -5.64
N GLU A 199 -21.42 -15.99 -5.07
CA GLU A 199 -22.20 -15.27 -4.06
C GLU A 199 -21.38 -15.00 -2.80
N GLN A 200 -20.63 -16.00 -2.31
CA GLN A 200 -19.74 -15.84 -1.17
C GLN A 200 -18.67 -14.76 -1.43
N LEU A 201 -18.08 -14.76 -2.63
CA LEU A 201 -17.08 -13.76 -3.02
C LEU A 201 -17.68 -12.34 -3.05
N LYS A 202 -18.87 -12.16 -3.64
CA LYS A 202 -19.55 -10.86 -3.68
C LYS A 202 -19.89 -10.34 -2.28
N THR A 203 -20.43 -11.20 -1.40
CA THR A 203 -20.71 -10.82 -0.01
C THR A 203 -19.43 -10.43 0.72
N PHE A 204 -18.32 -11.13 0.45
CA PHE A 204 -17.02 -10.79 1.00
C PHE A 204 -16.54 -9.40 0.55
N GLU A 205 -16.54 -9.14 -0.75
CA GLU A 205 -16.17 -7.84 -1.31
C GLU A 205 -16.99 -6.68 -0.72
N GLU A 206 -18.31 -6.87 -0.59
CA GLU A 206 -19.19 -5.85 -0.02
C GLU A 206 -18.90 -5.58 1.46
N GLN A 207 -18.76 -6.63 2.28
CA GLN A 207 -18.52 -6.50 3.72
C GLN A 207 -17.15 -5.90 4.01
N VAL A 208 -16.13 -6.31 3.28
CA VAL A 208 -14.77 -5.81 3.43
C VAL A 208 -14.70 -4.32 3.06
N ARG A 209 -15.38 -3.92 1.97
CA ARG A 209 -15.49 -2.51 1.56
C ARG A 209 -16.21 -1.64 2.59
N ILE A 210 -17.34 -2.09 3.15
CA ILE A 210 -18.14 -1.32 4.12
C ILE A 210 -17.35 -1.03 5.40
N ARG A 211 -16.49 -1.96 5.82
CA ARG A 211 -15.80 -1.89 7.12
C ARG A 211 -14.39 -1.28 7.05
N GLY A 212 -14.01 -0.74 5.89
CA GLY A 212 -12.69 -0.12 5.70
C GLY A 212 -11.53 -1.11 5.81
N LEU A 213 -11.80 -2.40 5.69
CA LEU A 213 -10.75 -3.40 5.56
C LEU A 213 -10.22 -3.31 4.14
N HIS A 214 -8.97 -2.91 4.01
CA HIS A 214 -8.31 -2.87 2.72
C HIS A 214 -7.60 -4.20 2.51
N TYR A 215 -7.84 -4.81 1.37
CA TYR A 215 -7.20 -6.06 1.02
C TYR A 215 -6.84 -6.08 -0.45
N ARG A 216 -5.79 -6.85 -0.75
CA ARG A 216 -5.43 -7.21 -2.11
C ARG A 216 -5.71 -8.70 -2.29
N ALA A 217 -6.68 -9.03 -3.14
CA ALA A 217 -6.87 -10.40 -3.61
C ALA A 217 -5.82 -10.75 -4.68
N ILE A 218 -5.21 -11.92 -4.55
CA ILE A 218 -4.33 -12.53 -5.55
C ILE A 218 -4.83 -13.96 -5.79
#